data_AF-A0A7V1ZHA3-F1
#
_entry.id   AF-A0A7V1ZHA3-F1
#
_cell.length_a   1.000
_cell.length_b   1.000
_cell.length_c   1.000
_cell.angle_alpha   90.00
_cell.angle_beta   90.00
_cell.angle_gamma   90.00
#
_symmetry.space_group_name_H-M   'P 1'
#
loop_
_entity.id
_entity.type
_entity.pdbx_description
1 polymer ?
#
loop_
_entity_poly.entity_id
_entity_poly.type
_entity_poly.pdbx_seq_one_letter_code
_entity_poly.pdbx_strand_id
1 'polypeptide(L)'
;FDHSHHLKDLKRGKQLRCTSCHAQIVQGQHLTVTPSTCFLCHFKNVSWQQDLSRCQTCHDVTKIPANRFDHRHILANKVDCKRCHGDITRGTGEVPRQHCLSCHNEADRLAKYEDLDLVHSTHVTKHKVECSECHIEITHSIRKVSLAEGLNCRDCHSGTHENQLRLYVGASAVEPHRSPEPSPMYQVNVHCVGCHTSERELAEGGKVRATTPESCDTCHSPGYGQILQGWRALLAQRLPETERALAAVTPAVKGRAELQESLKLALGKVDEVKAGHGVHNIGFAMALLAEAQNEALKLAKAAGLKLEVSGVPEAQVMKANECRLCHLEPPTATLSFAGKPFPHGPHARAVEQCTACHTPRSDHGKTTLKPEDCARCHGGVEMPHPAGFRRQAKATLERVGVAACATCHKGERAEACQPCHTTAPADKEVDGVRFSHAKHLSHPEVRCVACHSAWPDHGRVTVGKAQCTACHGGVAMPHPGDWAETHPAFARENGVDSCEKCHAGGMSGEFCGACHG
;
A
#
# COMPACT_ATOMS: atom_id res chain seq x y z
N PHE A 1 4.82 -42.16 -12.35
CA PHE A 1 5.09 -43.11 -11.25
C PHE A 1 6.05 -44.15 -11.77
N ASP A 2 7.24 -44.27 -11.17
CA ASP A 2 8.27 -45.22 -11.61
C ASP A 2 8.21 -46.49 -10.75
N HIS A 3 7.76 -47.58 -11.35
CA HIS A 3 7.66 -48.89 -10.70
C HIS A 3 9.03 -49.50 -10.38
N SER A 4 10.07 -49.14 -11.14
CA SER A 4 11.40 -49.74 -10.99
C SER A 4 12.04 -49.39 -9.65
N HIS A 5 11.85 -48.15 -9.19
CA HIS A 5 12.30 -47.70 -7.87
C HIS A 5 11.58 -48.38 -6.71
N HIS A 6 10.41 -48.99 -6.93
CA HIS A 6 9.59 -49.59 -5.88
C HIS A 6 9.67 -51.12 -5.85
N LEU A 7 9.86 -51.76 -7.00
CA LEU A 7 9.77 -53.23 -7.13
C LEU A 7 11.11 -53.96 -7.31
N LYS A 8 12.22 -53.26 -7.59
CA LYS A 8 13.52 -53.89 -7.85
C LYS A 8 14.24 -54.39 -6.58
N ASP A 9 14.28 -53.57 -5.53
CA ASP A 9 15.00 -53.89 -4.28
C ASP A 9 14.06 -53.99 -3.09
N LEU A 10 14.55 -54.56 -1.99
CA LEU A 10 13.86 -54.51 -0.70
C LEU A 10 13.71 -53.05 -0.25
N LYS A 11 12.49 -52.66 0.15
CA LYS A 11 12.19 -51.31 0.63
C LYS A 11 11.96 -51.32 2.12
N ARG A 12 12.98 -50.99 2.91
CA ARG A 12 12.97 -51.11 4.38
C ARG A 12 12.64 -52.55 4.81
N GLY A 13 13.45 -53.51 4.32
CA GLY A 13 13.38 -54.94 4.70
C GLY A 13 12.24 -55.76 4.06
N LYS A 14 11.38 -55.15 3.24
CA LYS A 14 10.19 -55.80 2.66
C LYS A 14 10.23 -55.77 1.13
N GLN A 15 9.77 -56.86 0.51
CA GLN A 15 9.57 -56.94 -0.92
C GLN A 15 8.14 -56.49 -1.25
N LEU A 16 8.03 -55.40 -2.01
CA LEU A 16 6.73 -54.87 -2.43
C LEU A 16 6.17 -55.66 -3.62
N ARG A 17 4.85 -55.67 -3.74
CA ARG A 17 4.11 -56.28 -4.86
C ARG A 17 3.12 -55.26 -5.43
N CYS A 18 2.52 -55.55 -6.59
CA CYS A 18 1.52 -54.65 -7.19
C CYS A 18 0.35 -54.37 -6.22
N THR A 19 -0.12 -55.40 -5.51
CA THR A 19 -1.20 -55.28 -4.50
C THR A 19 -0.80 -54.46 -3.27
N SER A 20 0.51 -54.21 -3.04
CA SER A 20 0.94 -53.30 -1.98
C SER A 20 0.49 -51.86 -2.22
N CYS A 21 0.29 -51.47 -3.49
CA CYS A 21 -0.18 -50.14 -3.86
C CYS A 21 -1.56 -50.15 -4.52
N HIS A 22 -2.00 -51.28 -5.06
CA HIS A 22 -3.29 -51.46 -5.75
C HIS A 22 -4.20 -52.42 -4.97
N ALA A 23 -4.43 -52.09 -3.71
CA ALA A 23 -5.23 -52.88 -2.78
C ALA A 23 -6.73 -52.87 -3.10
N GLN A 24 -7.23 -51.72 -3.57
CA GLN A 24 -8.65 -51.49 -3.78
C GLN A 24 -9.07 -51.77 -5.23
N ILE A 25 -10.11 -52.59 -5.40
CA ILE A 25 -10.78 -52.81 -6.70
C ILE A 25 -11.94 -51.82 -6.80
N VAL A 26 -11.83 -50.83 -7.68
CA VAL A 26 -12.89 -49.86 -7.94
C VAL A 26 -13.73 -50.36 -9.12
N GLN A 27 -15.05 -50.37 -8.99
CA GLN A 27 -15.94 -50.83 -10.07
C GLN A 27 -15.75 -49.93 -11.31
N GLY A 28 -15.25 -50.50 -12.42
CA GLY A 28 -14.94 -49.77 -13.66
C GLY A 28 -13.48 -49.34 -13.83
N GLN A 29 -12.60 -49.52 -12.84
CA GLN A 29 -11.15 -49.37 -12.98
C GLN A 29 -10.44 -50.57 -12.34
N HIS A 30 -9.79 -51.41 -13.16
CA HIS A 30 -9.23 -52.68 -12.68
C HIS A 30 -8.11 -52.53 -11.63
N LEU A 31 -7.38 -51.39 -11.58
CA LEU A 31 -6.26 -51.19 -10.66
C LEU A 31 -6.07 -49.69 -10.34
N THR A 32 -6.56 -49.23 -9.20
CA THR A 32 -6.34 -47.86 -8.72
C THR A 32 -5.28 -47.87 -7.62
N VAL A 33 -4.36 -46.90 -7.64
CA VAL A 33 -3.37 -46.75 -6.57
C VAL A 33 -4.05 -46.22 -5.32
N THR A 34 -3.82 -46.87 -4.17
CA THR A 34 -4.24 -46.44 -2.84
C THR A 34 -3.24 -45.41 -2.29
N PRO A 35 -3.58 -44.10 -2.26
CA PRO A 35 -2.61 -43.05 -1.92
C PRO A 35 -2.09 -43.12 -0.48
N SER A 36 -2.91 -43.62 0.45
CA SER A 36 -2.53 -43.78 1.87
C SER A 36 -1.30 -44.68 2.06
N THR A 37 -1.12 -45.71 1.23
CA THR A 37 0.11 -46.53 1.23
C THR A 37 1.34 -45.71 0.86
N CYS A 38 1.21 -44.78 -0.10
CA CYS A 38 2.30 -43.88 -0.47
C CYS A 38 2.63 -42.95 0.70
N PHE A 39 1.61 -42.39 1.36
CA PHE A 39 1.79 -41.50 2.51
C PHE A 39 2.47 -42.22 3.69
N LEU A 40 2.10 -43.47 3.97
CA LEU A 40 2.77 -44.29 4.98
C LEU A 40 4.27 -44.47 4.69
N CYS A 41 4.67 -44.68 3.44
CA CYS A 41 6.09 -44.83 3.12
C CYS A 41 6.84 -43.49 3.13
N HIS A 42 6.24 -42.47 2.52
CA HIS A 42 6.89 -41.19 2.24
C HIS A 42 6.76 -40.15 3.34
N PHE A 43 5.87 -40.33 4.32
CA PHE A 43 5.69 -39.40 5.45
C PHE A 43 5.95 -40.01 6.84
N LYS A 44 5.84 -41.34 7.03
CA LYS A 44 6.20 -41.98 8.31
C LYS A 44 7.71 -41.99 8.52
N ASN A 45 8.16 -41.41 9.64
CA ASN A 45 9.56 -41.39 10.09
C ASN A 45 10.55 -40.77 9.08
N VAL A 46 10.12 -39.72 8.37
CA VAL A 46 10.90 -39.02 7.32
C VAL A 46 12.22 -38.40 7.77
N SER A 47 12.48 -38.30 9.07
CA SER A 47 13.74 -37.76 9.62
C SER A 47 14.98 -38.45 9.07
N TRP A 48 14.86 -39.72 8.65
CA TRP A 48 15.97 -40.54 8.16
C TRP A 48 16.25 -40.45 6.65
N GLN A 49 15.32 -39.91 5.85
CA GLN A 49 15.51 -39.67 4.40
C GLN A 49 14.65 -38.49 3.95
N GLN A 50 15.14 -37.28 4.17
CA GLN A 50 14.39 -36.04 3.95
C GLN A 50 13.90 -35.88 2.50
N ASP A 51 14.65 -36.40 1.52
CA ASP A 51 14.32 -36.31 0.10
C ASP A 51 13.09 -37.13 -0.32
N LEU A 52 12.74 -38.20 0.40
CA LEU A 52 11.58 -39.04 0.07
C LEU A 52 10.25 -38.26 0.13
N SER A 53 10.19 -37.25 0.99
CA SER A 53 8.96 -36.50 1.30
C SER A 53 8.82 -35.19 0.51
N ARG A 54 9.73 -34.92 -0.44
CA ARG A 54 9.69 -33.68 -1.22
C ARG A 54 8.42 -33.62 -2.05
N CYS A 55 7.73 -32.48 -1.98
CA CYS A 55 6.44 -32.30 -2.64
C CYS A 55 6.50 -32.61 -4.14
N GLN A 56 7.60 -32.21 -4.79
CA GLN A 56 7.83 -32.37 -6.23
C GLN A 56 8.03 -33.83 -6.68
N THR A 57 8.30 -34.74 -5.75
CA THR A 57 8.36 -36.18 -6.05
C THR A 57 6.99 -36.72 -6.49
N CYS A 58 5.91 -36.13 -5.97
CA CYS A 58 4.53 -36.54 -6.27
C CYS A 58 3.74 -35.48 -7.05
N HIS A 59 4.05 -34.20 -6.86
CA HIS A 59 3.30 -33.07 -7.42
C HIS A 59 4.09 -32.35 -8.51
N ASP A 60 3.51 -32.31 -9.70
CA ASP A 60 3.98 -31.45 -10.78
C ASP A 60 3.15 -30.16 -10.79
N VAL A 61 3.65 -29.13 -10.10
CA VAL A 61 2.96 -27.84 -9.97
C VAL A 61 2.93 -27.04 -11.29
N THR A 62 3.72 -27.43 -12.30
CA THR A 62 3.70 -26.77 -13.61
C THR A 62 2.40 -27.05 -14.39
N LYS A 63 1.67 -28.10 -14.00
CA LYS A 63 0.35 -28.45 -14.54
C LYS A 63 -0.79 -27.64 -13.94
N ILE A 64 -0.52 -26.87 -12.87
CA ILE A 64 -1.51 -25.98 -12.28
C ILE A 64 -1.61 -24.74 -13.17
N PRO A 65 -2.80 -24.40 -13.70
CA PRO A 65 -2.93 -23.27 -14.60
C PRO A 65 -2.66 -21.95 -13.86
N ALA A 66 -1.93 -21.05 -14.52
CA ALA A 66 -1.48 -19.78 -13.96
C ALA A 66 -2.63 -18.85 -13.51
N ASN A 67 -3.83 -19.04 -14.05
CA ASN A 67 -5.03 -18.29 -13.66
C ASN A 67 -5.49 -18.60 -12.22
N ARG A 68 -5.09 -19.73 -11.62
CA ARG A 68 -5.33 -20.03 -10.21
C ARG A 68 -4.22 -19.47 -9.33
N PHE A 69 -2.98 -19.84 -9.63
CA PHE A 69 -1.77 -19.29 -9.03
C PHE A 69 -0.55 -19.75 -9.85
N ASP A 70 0.32 -18.81 -10.21
CA ASP A 70 1.52 -19.11 -11.00
C ASP A 70 2.68 -19.54 -10.11
N HIS A 71 2.98 -20.84 -10.12
CA HIS A 71 4.07 -21.43 -9.33
C HIS A 71 5.46 -21.20 -9.95
N ARG A 72 5.59 -20.64 -11.16
CA ARG A 72 6.89 -20.45 -11.83
C ARG A 72 7.85 -19.60 -11.02
N HIS A 73 7.36 -18.50 -10.46
CA HIS A 73 8.16 -17.61 -9.61
C HIS A 73 8.57 -18.31 -8.30
N ILE A 74 7.68 -19.08 -7.69
CA ILE A 74 7.94 -19.85 -6.46
C ILE A 74 9.04 -20.90 -6.70
N LEU A 75 8.97 -21.62 -7.83
CA LEU A 75 10.00 -22.59 -8.23
C LEU A 75 11.34 -21.92 -8.53
N ALA A 76 11.34 -20.81 -9.28
CA ALA A 76 12.54 -20.07 -9.63
C ALA A 76 13.29 -19.55 -8.40
N ASN A 77 12.54 -19.06 -7.38
CA ASN A 77 13.10 -18.57 -6.13
C ASN A 77 13.30 -19.67 -5.07
N LYS A 78 13.04 -20.95 -5.40
CA LYS A 78 13.20 -22.10 -4.50
C LYS A 78 12.46 -21.93 -3.16
N VAL A 79 11.29 -21.29 -3.18
CA VAL A 79 10.47 -21.07 -1.99
C VAL A 79 9.93 -22.42 -1.48
N ASP A 80 10.10 -22.69 -0.18
CA ASP A 80 9.56 -23.90 0.44
C ASP A 80 8.03 -23.91 0.39
N CYS A 81 7.47 -24.97 -0.20
CA CYS A 81 6.03 -25.22 -0.34
C CYS A 81 5.26 -25.07 0.97
N LYS A 82 5.87 -25.42 2.11
CA LYS A 82 5.26 -25.35 3.45
C LYS A 82 4.98 -23.91 3.90
N ARG A 83 5.62 -22.90 3.28
CA ARG A 83 5.34 -21.48 3.56
C ARG A 83 3.94 -21.06 3.13
N CYS A 84 3.32 -21.77 2.17
CA CYS A 84 1.93 -21.54 1.78
C CYS A 84 1.02 -22.70 2.20
N HIS A 85 1.47 -23.94 1.99
CA HIS A 85 0.62 -25.11 2.25
C HIS A 85 0.58 -25.56 3.72
N GLY A 86 1.42 -24.99 4.58
CA GLY A 86 1.49 -25.32 6.00
C GLY A 86 1.88 -26.77 6.24
N ASP A 87 1.36 -27.34 7.33
CA ASP A 87 1.43 -28.79 7.54
C ASP A 87 0.31 -29.48 6.74
N ILE A 88 0.74 -30.36 5.85
CA ILE A 88 -0.10 -31.06 4.88
C ILE A 88 -0.42 -32.49 5.32
N THR A 89 0.26 -32.99 6.35
CA THR A 89 0.15 -34.36 6.82
C THR A 89 -0.47 -34.44 8.20
N ARG A 90 -1.36 -35.40 8.43
CA ARG A 90 -1.89 -35.72 9.77
C ARG A 90 -1.92 -37.21 10.00
N GLY A 91 -1.61 -37.60 11.23
CA GLY A 91 -1.40 -39.00 11.60
C GLY A 91 0.07 -39.38 11.51
N THR A 92 0.50 -40.30 12.37
CA THR A 92 1.90 -40.77 12.45
C THR A 92 2.12 -42.04 11.65
N GLY A 93 1.05 -42.71 11.22
CA GLY A 93 1.13 -44.04 10.66
C GLY A 93 1.58 -45.08 11.67
N GLU A 94 1.45 -44.85 12.97
CA GLU A 94 1.83 -45.83 14.00
C GLU A 94 0.97 -47.10 13.94
N VAL A 95 1.45 -48.16 14.57
CA VAL A 95 0.75 -49.45 14.65
C VAL A 95 0.33 -49.66 16.10
N PRO A 96 -0.91 -49.31 16.49
CA PRO A 96 -1.41 -49.66 17.81
C PRO A 96 -1.30 -51.17 18.07
N ARG A 97 -0.80 -51.58 19.25
CA ARG A 97 -0.74 -53.00 19.66
C ARG A 97 -2.10 -53.70 19.57
N GLN A 98 -3.18 -52.93 19.73
CA GLN A 98 -4.56 -53.40 19.62
C GLN A 98 -4.88 -53.97 18.22
N HIS A 99 -4.28 -53.46 17.14
CA HIS A 99 -4.50 -54.02 15.80
C HIS A 99 -4.00 -55.46 15.67
N CYS A 100 -2.96 -55.83 16.43
CA CYS A 100 -2.44 -57.19 16.43
C CYS A 100 -3.48 -58.19 16.97
N LEU A 101 -4.34 -57.73 17.89
CA LEU A 101 -5.38 -58.54 18.55
C LEU A 101 -6.55 -58.87 17.63
N SER A 102 -6.66 -58.22 16.47
CA SER A 102 -7.68 -58.55 15.47
C SER A 102 -7.49 -59.94 14.86
N CYS A 103 -6.26 -60.45 14.86
CA CYS A 103 -5.89 -61.73 14.25
C CYS A 103 -5.08 -62.65 15.17
N HIS A 104 -4.33 -62.11 16.14
CA HIS A 104 -3.49 -62.89 17.06
C HIS A 104 -4.01 -62.81 18.50
N ASN A 105 -4.11 -63.95 19.17
CA ASN A 105 -4.48 -64.05 20.59
C ASN A 105 -3.39 -64.72 21.45
N GLU A 106 -2.26 -65.11 20.85
CA GLU A 106 -1.14 -65.80 21.53
C GLU A 106 -0.10 -64.79 22.05
N ALA A 107 0.22 -64.84 23.35
CA ALA A 107 1.17 -63.93 23.99
C ALA A 107 2.58 -63.98 23.37
N ASP A 108 3.07 -65.18 23.01
CA ASP A 108 4.40 -65.37 22.42
C ASP A 108 4.55 -64.70 21.04
N ARG A 109 3.45 -64.57 20.29
CA ARG A 109 3.44 -63.85 19.00
C ARG A 109 3.41 -62.35 19.22
N LEU A 110 2.60 -61.88 20.16
CA LEU A 110 2.48 -60.46 20.51
C LEU A 110 3.78 -59.90 21.14
N ALA A 111 4.57 -60.74 21.82
CA ALA A 111 5.88 -60.38 22.33
C ALA A 111 6.87 -59.98 21.22
N LYS A 112 6.69 -60.48 20.00
CA LYS A 112 7.52 -60.16 18.82
C LYS A 112 7.13 -58.87 18.09
N TYR A 113 6.22 -58.07 18.67
CA TYR A 113 5.73 -56.82 18.08
C TYR A 113 6.85 -55.87 17.62
N GLU A 114 7.97 -55.82 18.34
CA GLU A 114 9.07 -54.90 18.04
C GLU A 114 10.05 -55.43 16.97
N ASP A 115 9.92 -56.70 16.57
CA ASP A 115 10.71 -57.29 15.48
C ASP A 115 10.13 -56.88 14.13
N LEU A 116 10.43 -55.65 13.71
CA LEU A 116 9.87 -55.04 12.50
C LEU A 116 10.19 -55.85 11.23
N ASP A 117 11.33 -56.52 11.15
CA ASP A 117 11.72 -57.30 9.97
C ASP A 117 10.92 -58.60 9.90
N LEU A 118 10.75 -59.30 11.02
CA LEU A 118 9.88 -60.48 11.09
C LEU A 118 8.43 -60.12 10.78
N VAL A 119 7.93 -59.04 11.38
CA VAL A 119 6.54 -58.58 11.22
C VAL A 119 6.27 -58.24 9.75
N HIS A 120 7.10 -57.40 9.11
CA HIS A 120 6.88 -57.02 7.71
C HIS A 120 7.17 -58.17 6.72
N SER A 121 8.18 -58.99 6.94
CA SER A 121 8.48 -60.11 6.03
C SER A 121 7.37 -61.15 6.04
N THR A 122 6.82 -61.47 7.21
CA THR A 122 5.72 -62.43 7.35
C THR A 122 4.43 -61.85 6.78
N HIS A 123 3.96 -60.72 7.31
CA HIS A 123 2.65 -60.18 6.97
C HIS A 123 2.62 -59.58 5.55
N VAL A 124 3.55 -58.67 5.23
CA VAL A 124 3.52 -57.94 3.95
C VAL A 124 4.13 -58.77 2.81
N THR A 125 5.32 -59.34 3.01
CA THR A 125 6.04 -60.02 1.91
C THR A 125 5.49 -61.41 1.60
N LYS A 126 5.28 -62.26 2.63
CA LYS A 126 4.81 -63.65 2.45
C LYS A 126 3.30 -63.76 2.33
N HIS A 127 2.55 -63.14 3.26
CA HIS A 127 1.10 -63.30 3.37
C HIS A 127 0.26 -62.20 2.72
N LYS A 128 0.89 -61.15 2.18
CA LYS A 128 0.24 -60.06 1.43
C LYS A 128 -0.83 -59.29 2.24
N VAL A 129 -0.64 -59.19 3.55
CA VAL A 129 -1.47 -58.34 4.41
C VAL A 129 -1.25 -56.88 4.01
N GLU A 130 -2.34 -56.13 3.87
CA GLU A 130 -2.29 -54.71 3.49
C GLU A 130 -1.77 -53.84 4.63
N CYS A 131 -1.16 -52.71 4.29
CA CYS A 131 -0.54 -51.84 5.30
C CYS A 131 -1.58 -51.25 6.27
N SER A 132 -2.79 -50.96 5.78
CA SER A 132 -3.91 -50.39 6.55
C SER A 132 -4.49 -51.34 7.60
N GLU A 133 -4.23 -52.65 7.49
CA GLU A 133 -4.62 -53.63 8.52
C GLU A 133 -3.83 -53.45 9.83
N CYS A 134 -2.71 -52.74 9.78
CA CYS A 134 -1.84 -52.51 10.93
C CYS A 134 -1.55 -51.03 11.19
N HIS A 135 -1.35 -50.24 10.14
CA HIS A 135 -0.99 -48.83 10.26
C HIS A 135 -2.22 -47.94 10.28
N ILE A 136 -2.30 -47.03 11.25
CA ILE A 136 -3.28 -45.93 11.19
C ILE A 136 -3.02 -45.07 9.96
N GLU A 137 -4.07 -44.52 9.36
CA GLU A 137 -3.93 -43.74 8.14
C GLU A 137 -3.16 -42.43 8.38
N ILE A 138 -2.21 -42.13 7.48
CA ILE A 138 -1.69 -40.78 7.31
C ILE A 138 -2.52 -40.10 6.24
N THR A 139 -3.22 -39.02 6.61
CA THR A 139 -3.94 -38.19 5.65
C THR A 139 -3.03 -37.09 5.12
N HIS A 140 -3.13 -36.80 3.82
CA HIS A 140 -2.34 -35.75 3.14
C HIS A 140 -3.29 -34.81 2.38
N SER A 141 -3.42 -33.57 2.85
CA SER A 141 -4.25 -32.56 2.19
C SER A 141 -3.82 -31.13 2.52
N ILE A 142 -3.96 -30.22 1.55
CA ILE A 142 -3.75 -28.78 1.76
C ILE A 142 -4.98 -28.21 2.47
N ARG A 143 -4.77 -27.54 3.61
CA ARG A 143 -5.81 -26.77 4.30
C ARG A 143 -5.56 -25.28 4.15
N LYS A 144 -6.64 -24.51 4.07
CA LYS A 144 -6.54 -23.06 4.20
C LYS A 144 -6.53 -22.69 5.67
N VAL A 145 -5.75 -21.68 6.02
CA VAL A 145 -5.83 -21.05 7.33
C VAL A 145 -7.28 -20.59 7.54
N SER A 146 -7.88 -20.93 8.69
CA SER A 146 -9.27 -20.56 8.98
C SER A 146 -9.48 -20.28 10.47
N LEU A 147 -10.46 -19.41 10.76
CA LEU A 147 -10.85 -19.07 12.15
C LEU A 147 -11.38 -20.27 12.93
N ALA A 148 -12.07 -21.19 12.24
CA ALA A 148 -12.68 -22.38 12.84
C ALA A 148 -11.63 -23.41 13.28
N GLU A 149 -10.55 -23.57 12.50
CA GLU A 149 -9.53 -24.58 12.77
C GLU A 149 -8.47 -24.06 13.76
N GLY A 150 -8.28 -22.74 13.86
CA GLY A 150 -7.37 -22.11 14.80
C GLY A 150 -5.90 -22.50 14.60
N LEU A 151 -5.03 -21.93 15.42
CA LEU A 151 -3.73 -22.55 15.71
C LEU A 151 -3.98 -23.48 16.90
N ASN A 152 -3.47 -24.72 16.86
CA ASN A 152 -3.58 -25.73 17.93
C ASN A 152 -3.02 -25.27 19.30
N CYS A 153 -2.64 -24.00 19.43
CA CYS A 153 -2.29 -23.33 20.68
C CYS A 153 -3.50 -23.14 21.60
N ARG A 154 -4.74 -23.18 21.09
CA ARG A 154 -5.98 -22.97 21.87
C ARG A 154 -6.13 -23.96 23.04
N ASP A 155 -5.51 -25.12 22.95
CA ASP A 155 -5.57 -26.17 23.96
C ASP A 155 -4.71 -25.86 25.20
N CYS A 156 -3.80 -24.89 25.13
CA CYS A 156 -2.92 -24.48 26.24
C CYS A 156 -2.84 -22.96 26.48
N HIS A 157 -3.07 -22.13 25.45
CA HIS A 157 -3.17 -20.67 25.54
C HIS A 157 -4.33 -20.17 24.67
N SER A 158 -5.42 -19.73 25.31
CA SER A 158 -6.54 -19.11 24.62
C SER A 158 -6.18 -17.68 24.16
N GLY A 159 -6.47 -17.36 22.90
CA GLY A 159 -6.39 -16.00 22.37
C GLY A 159 -5.04 -15.50 21.84
N THR A 160 -3.93 -16.24 21.98
CA THR A 160 -2.58 -15.75 21.61
C THR A 160 -2.42 -15.32 20.15
N HIS A 161 -3.26 -15.84 19.25
CA HIS A 161 -3.20 -15.54 17.81
C HIS A 161 -4.55 -15.23 17.14
N GLU A 162 -5.64 -15.14 17.91
CA GLU A 162 -6.97 -14.98 17.34
C GLU A 162 -7.14 -13.62 16.65
N ASN A 163 -6.65 -12.55 17.26
CA ASN A 163 -6.78 -11.20 16.71
C ASN A 163 -5.95 -11.05 15.43
N GLN A 164 -4.75 -11.64 15.40
CA GLN A 164 -3.89 -11.66 14.22
C GLN A 164 -4.55 -12.44 13.09
N LEU A 165 -5.17 -13.58 13.39
CA LEU A 165 -5.91 -14.37 12.42
C LEU A 165 -7.14 -13.64 11.89
N ARG A 166 -7.95 -13.04 12.76
CA ARG A 166 -9.12 -12.23 12.38
C ARG A 166 -8.73 -11.11 11.42
N LEU A 167 -7.68 -10.35 11.77
CA LEU A 167 -7.17 -9.30 10.91
C LEU A 167 -6.65 -9.86 9.57
N TYR A 168 -5.91 -10.96 9.59
CA TYR A 168 -5.35 -11.61 8.39
C TYR A 168 -6.43 -12.07 7.39
N VAL A 169 -7.53 -12.63 7.89
CA VAL A 169 -8.70 -13.02 7.08
C VAL A 169 -9.67 -11.88 6.80
N GLY A 170 -9.43 -10.69 7.39
CA GLY A 170 -10.24 -9.48 7.20
C GLY A 170 -11.60 -9.52 7.89
N ALA A 171 -11.72 -10.26 9.00
CA ALA A 171 -12.95 -10.34 9.78
C ALA A 171 -12.84 -9.47 11.04
N SER A 172 -13.87 -8.66 11.31
CA SER A 172 -13.90 -7.82 12.51
C SER A 172 -14.51 -8.55 13.70
N ALA A 173 -13.88 -8.40 14.87
CA ALA A 173 -14.42 -8.88 16.14
C ALA A 173 -15.53 -7.98 16.66
N VAL A 174 -15.42 -6.67 16.43
CA VAL A 174 -16.39 -5.68 16.90
C VAL A 174 -17.55 -5.47 15.94
N GLU A 175 -17.39 -5.86 14.67
CA GLU A 175 -18.45 -5.87 13.65
C GLU A 175 -18.60 -7.26 13.01
N PRO A 176 -19.19 -8.26 13.70
CA PRO A 176 -19.24 -9.65 13.21
C PRO A 176 -19.98 -9.86 11.89
N HIS A 177 -20.89 -8.93 11.55
CA HIS A 177 -21.68 -8.97 10.30
C HIS A 177 -20.98 -8.27 9.13
N ARG A 178 -19.83 -7.63 9.35
CA ARG A 178 -19.05 -6.99 8.29
C ARG A 178 -18.58 -8.05 7.29
N SER A 179 -18.74 -7.75 5.99
CA SER A 179 -18.20 -8.63 4.94
C SER A 179 -16.68 -8.75 5.09
N PRO A 180 -16.11 -9.97 5.06
CA PRO A 180 -14.67 -10.15 5.21
C PRO A 180 -13.88 -9.47 4.10
N GLU A 181 -12.81 -8.76 4.46
CA GLU A 181 -11.88 -8.08 3.54
C GLU A 181 -10.46 -8.69 3.67
N PRO A 182 -10.24 -9.92 3.18
CA PRO A 182 -9.01 -10.66 3.45
C PRO A 182 -7.76 -10.00 2.87
N SER A 183 -6.63 -10.17 3.55
CA SER A 183 -5.34 -9.69 3.05
C SER A 183 -4.96 -10.37 1.72
N PRO A 184 -4.21 -9.70 0.83
CA PRO A 184 -3.73 -10.33 -0.41
C PRO A 184 -2.91 -11.60 -0.17
N MET A 185 -2.16 -11.66 0.93
CA MET A 185 -1.36 -12.82 1.32
C MET A 185 -2.24 -14.00 1.74
N TYR A 186 -3.35 -13.74 2.44
CA TYR A 186 -4.33 -14.78 2.77
C TYR A 186 -5.00 -15.34 1.52
N GLN A 187 -5.34 -14.49 0.53
CA GLN A 187 -6.01 -14.92 -0.70
C GLN A 187 -5.19 -15.93 -1.50
N VAL A 188 -3.86 -15.85 -1.43
CA VAL A 188 -2.92 -16.80 -2.06
C VAL A 188 -2.40 -17.88 -1.10
N ASN A 189 -3.05 -18.04 0.05
CA ASN A 189 -2.76 -19.04 1.08
C ASN A 189 -1.35 -18.93 1.70
N VAL A 190 -0.78 -17.74 1.89
CA VAL A 190 0.45 -17.66 2.71
C VAL A 190 0.12 -18.11 4.14
N HIS A 191 0.91 -19.04 4.68
CA HIS A 191 0.75 -19.54 6.04
C HIS A 191 1.53 -18.66 7.03
N CYS A 192 1.17 -18.66 8.32
CA CYS A 192 1.82 -17.82 9.34
C CYS A 192 3.34 -18.02 9.39
N VAL A 193 3.77 -19.29 9.29
CA VAL A 193 5.19 -19.70 9.26
C VAL A 193 5.93 -19.31 7.99
N GLY A 194 5.22 -18.83 6.96
CA GLY A 194 5.81 -18.27 5.76
C GLY A 194 6.51 -16.94 6.01
N CYS A 195 5.98 -16.14 6.95
CA CYS A 195 6.58 -14.87 7.39
C CYS A 195 7.30 -15.00 8.74
N HIS A 196 6.73 -15.76 9.68
CA HIS A 196 7.30 -15.98 11.02
C HIS A 196 8.33 -17.11 10.99
N THR A 197 9.54 -16.79 10.50
CA THR A 197 10.60 -17.78 10.23
C THR A 197 11.74 -17.73 11.24
N SER A 198 11.93 -16.62 11.95
CA SER A 198 13.05 -16.43 12.87
C SER A 198 12.62 -16.64 14.31
N GLU A 199 13.39 -17.40 15.10
CA GLU A 199 13.16 -17.50 16.54
C GLU A 199 13.62 -16.22 17.25
N ARG A 200 12.82 -15.78 18.22
CA ARG A 200 13.11 -14.67 19.12
C ARG A 200 12.80 -15.12 20.54
N GLU A 201 13.75 -14.93 21.44
CA GLU A 201 13.49 -15.14 22.87
C GLU A 201 12.71 -13.97 23.46
N LEU A 202 11.75 -14.31 24.33
CA LEU A 202 11.00 -13.33 25.11
C LEU A 202 11.79 -12.99 26.38
N ALA A 203 11.68 -11.74 26.83
CA ALA A 203 12.33 -11.26 28.05
C ALA A 203 11.90 -12.04 29.30
N GLU A 204 10.68 -12.56 29.29
CA GLU A 204 10.07 -13.32 30.39
C GLU A 204 10.37 -14.84 30.30
N GLY A 205 11.23 -15.25 29.36
CA GLY A 205 11.48 -16.64 29.01
C GLY A 205 10.53 -17.17 27.93
N GLY A 206 10.99 -18.16 27.18
CA GLY A 206 10.25 -18.75 26.06
C GLY A 206 10.68 -18.22 24.69
N LYS A 207 10.42 -19.03 23.65
CA LYS A 207 10.78 -18.72 22.26
C LYS A 207 9.52 -18.50 21.43
N VAL A 208 9.49 -17.42 20.68
CA VAL A 208 8.44 -17.12 19.70
C VAL A 208 9.04 -17.01 18.30
N ARG A 209 8.25 -17.28 17.27
CA ARG A 209 8.67 -16.97 15.90
C ARG A 209 8.25 -15.55 15.55
N ALA A 210 9.20 -14.77 15.07
CA ALA A 210 9.02 -13.40 14.61
C ALA A 210 9.24 -13.30 13.10
N THR A 211 8.70 -12.23 12.51
CA THR A 211 9.00 -11.84 11.13
C THR A 211 10.07 -10.76 11.11
N THR A 212 11.03 -10.91 10.22
CA THR A 212 12.03 -9.89 9.91
C THR A 212 11.81 -9.38 8.47
N PRO A 213 12.43 -8.26 8.05
CA PRO A 213 12.40 -7.81 6.66
C PRO A 213 12.86 -8.90 5.68
N GLU A 214 13.84 -9.72 6.05
CA GLU A 214 14.42 -10.78 5.22
C GLU A 214 13.44 -11.94 4.97
N SER A 215 12.47 -12.17 5.88
CA SER A 215 11.38 -13.13 5.64
C SER A 215 10.60 -12.79 4.37
N CYS A 216 10.43 -11.50 4.07
CA CYS A 216 9.70 -11.04 2.89
C CYS A 216 10.49 -11.32 1.60
N ASP A 217 11.80 -11.07 1.64
CA ASP A 217 12.72 -11.21 0.51
C ASP A 217 12.95 -12.68 0.08
N THR A 218 12.46 -13.65 0.85
CA THR A 218 12.48 -15.05 0.40
C THR A 218 11.46 -15.30 -0.72
N CYS A 219 10.31 -14.61 -0.68
CA CYS A 219 9.24 -14.76 -1.67
C CYS A 219 9.24 -13.62 -2.70
N HIS A 220 9.70 -12.45 -2.28
CA HIS A 220 9.77 -11.24 -3.08
C HIS A 220 11.22 -10.87 -3.43
N SER A 221 11.41 -9.96 -4.39
CA SER A 221 12.75 -9.47 -4.75
C SER A 221 13.46 -8.80 -3.55
N PRO A 222 14.80 -8.81 -3.51
CA PRO A 222 15.56 -8.16 -2.44
C PRO A 222 15.14 -6.70 -2.19
N GLY A 223 15.04 -6.32 -0.91
CA GLY A 223 14.61 -4.98 -0.50
C GLY A 223 13.10 -4.83 -0.26
N TYR A 224 12.31 -5.87 -0.56
CA TYR A 224 10.87 -5.87 -0.31
C TYR A 224 10.53 -5.71 1.18
N GLY A 225 11.40 -6.18 2.07
CA GLY A 225 11.29 -5.98 3.51
C GLY A 225 11.16 -4.52 3.97
N GLN A 226 11.53 -3.53 3.14
CA GLN A 226 11.29 -2.10 3.44
C GLN A 226 9.79 -1.75 3.52
N ILE A 227 8.94 -2.47 2.78
CA ILE A 227 7.48 -2.28 2.82
C ILE A 227 6.94 -2.58 4.22
N LEU A 228 7.43 -3.64 4.86
CA LEU A 228 7.05 -3.97 6.24
C LEU A 228 7.43 -2.85 7.22
N GLN A 229 8.60 -2.23 7.02
CA GLN A 229 9.02 -1.09 7.84
C GLN A 229 8.10 0.12 7.62
N GLY A 230 7.74 0.41 6.37
CA GLY A 230 6.79 1.46 6.02
C GLY A 230 5.41 1.24 6.67
N TRP A 231 4.88 0.01 6.63
CA TRP A 231 3.62 -0.33 7.30
C TRP A 231 3.69 -0.13 8.81
N ARG A 232 4.79 -0.53 9.45
CA ARG A 232 5.00 -0.31 10.89
C ARG A 232 5.07 1.17 11.23
N ALA A 233 5.77 1.97 10.42
CA ALA A 233 5.86 3.42 10.61
C ALA A 233 4.47 4.07 10.47
N LEU A 234 3.70 3.68 9.45
CA LEU A 234 2.34 4.17 9.25
C LEU A 234 1.43 3.85 10.45
N LEU A 235 1.48 2.62 10.95
CA LEU A 235 0.72 2.23 12.15
C LEU A 235 1.17 2.98 13.40
N ALA A 236 2.48 3.16 13.59
CA ALA A 236 3.04 3.92 14.71
C ALA A 236 2.60 5.39 14.71
N GLN A 237 2.23 5.94 13.56
CA GLN A 237 1.64 7.26 13.44
C GLN A 237 0.12 7.26 13.66
N ARG A 238 -0.61 6.42 12.90
CA ARG A 238 -2.09 6.49 12.84
C ARG A 238 -2.79 5.94 14.08
N LEU A 239 -2.22 4.95 14.77
CA LEU A 239 -2.81 4.41 16.00
C LEU A 239 -2.86 5.48 17.11
N PRO A 240 -1.74 6.11 17.51
CA PRO A 240 -1.78 7.15 18.55
C PRO A 240 -2.63 8.37 18.18
N GLU A 241 -2.66 8.76 16.91
CA GLU A 241 -3.54 9.85 16.43
C GLU A 241 -5.02 9.51 16.68
N THR A 242 -5.42 8.28 16.37
CA THR A 242 -6.81 7.82 16.54
C THR A 242 -7.17 7.64 18.02
N GLU A 243 -6.25 7.07 18.83
CA GLU A 243 -6.41 6.96 20.28
C GLU A 243 -6.62 8.33 20.93
N ARG A 244 -5.83 9.35 20.53
CA ARG A 244 -5.99 10.74 21.01
C ARG A 244 -7.35 11.35 20.63
N ALA A 245 -7.80 11.14 19.39
CA ALA A 245 -9.09 11.65 18.93
C ALA A 245 -10.26 11.07 19.76
N LEU A 246 -10.24 9.77 20.03
CA LEU A 246 -11.26 9.11 20.85
C LEU A 246 -11.17 9.51 22.34
N ALA A 247 -9.96 9.65 22.87
CA ALA A 247 -9.75 10.13 24.24
C ALA A 247 -10.30 11.54 24.45
N ALA A 248 -10.18 12.43 23.45
CA ALA A 248 -10.69 13.80 23.53
C ALA A 248 -12.22 13.88 23.65
N VAL A 249 -12.95 12.94 23.03
CA VAL A 249 -14.43 12.94 23.07
C VAL A 249 -15.01 12.12 24.22
N THR A 250 -14.22 11.19 24.77
CA THR A 250 -14.67 10.25 25.82
C THR A 250 -15.32 10.94 27.04
N PRO A 251 -14.75 12.03 27.62
CA PRO A 251 -15.36 12.70 28.76
C PRO A 251 -16.73 13.29 28.45
N ALA A 252 -16.94 13.81 27.23
CA ALA A 252 -18.17 14.48 26.84
C ALA A 252 -19.30 13.51 26.44
N VAL A 253 -18.94 12.26 26.15
CA VAL A 253 -19.87 11.15 25.91
C VAL A 253 -20.31 10.49 27.23
N LYS A 254 -19.60 10.72 28.34
CA LYS A 254 -19.93 10.12 29.64
C LYS A 254 -21.34 10.52 30.09
N GLY A 255 -22.19 9.51 30.35
CA GLY A 255 -23.59 9.72 30.78
C GLY A 255 -24.60 9.86 29.64
N ARG A 256 -24.17 9.79 28.38
CA ARG A 256 -25.02 9.82 27.18
C ARG A 256 -25.13 8.43 26.56
N ALA A 257 -26.12 7.65 27.00
CA ALA A 257 -26.27 6.24 26.62
C ALA A 257 -26.35 6.03 25.10
N GLU A 258 -26.97 6.97 24.39
CA GLU A 258 -27.10 6.99 22.94
C GLU A 258 -25.77 7.15 22.19
N LEU A 259 -24.76 7.75 22.82
CA LEU A 259 -23.43 7.97 22.23
C LEU A 259 -22.38 6.95 22.73
N GLN A 260 -22.64 6.30 23.86
CA GLN A 260 -21.71 5.35 24.48
C GLN A 260 -21.46 4.12 23.60
N GLU A 261 -22.47 3.62 22.90
CA GLU A 261 -22.29 2.45 22.03
C GLU A 261 -21.40 2.78 20.81
N SER A 262 -21.59 3.95 20.19
CA SER A 262 -20.70 4.44 19.12
C SER A 262 -19.25 4.59 19.60
N LEU A 263 -19.04 5.17 20.79
CA LEU A 263 -17.70 5.31 21.36
C LEU A 263 -17.05 3.95 21.63
N LYS A 264 -17.81 3.02 22.22
CA LYS A 264 -17.35 1.65 22.49
C LYS A 264 -16.96 0.92 21.21
N LEU A 265 -17.77 1.05 20.15
CA LEU A 265 -17.47 0.47 18.85
C LEU A 265 -16.17 1.06 18.26
N ALA A 266 -16.00 2.38 18.32
CA ALA A 266 -14.80 3.04 17.80
C ALA A 266 -13.53 2.68 18.58
N LEU A 267 -13.60 2.60 19.91
CA LEU A 267 -12.49 2.10 20.75
C LEU A 267 -12.16 0.65 20.42
N GLY A 268 -13.19 -0.20 20.26
CA GLY A 268 -13.01 -1.59 19.90
C GLY A 268 -12.31 -1.79 18.54
N LYS A 269 -12.55 -0.91 17.55
CA LYS A 269 -11.82 -0.93 16.27
C LYS A 269 -10.33 -0.67 16.45
N VAL A 270 -9.97 0.28 17.30
CA VAL A 270 -8.57 0.58 17.63
C VAL A 270 -7.91 -0.60 18.33
N ASP A 271 -8.60 -1.20 19.31
CA ASP A 271 -8.11 -2.38 20.02
C ASP A 271 -7.91 -3.57 19.09
N GLU A 272 -8.80 -3.77 18.11
CA GLU A 272 -8.68 -4.82 17.10
C GLU A 272 -7.41 -4.64 16.24
N VAL A 273 -7.13 -3.43 15.75
CA VAL A 273 -5.91 -3.13 14.98
C VAL A 273 -4.65 -3.34 15.84
N LYS A 274 -4.71 -2.92 17.10
CA LYS A 274 -3.58 -3.03 18.05
C LYS A 274 -3.30 -4.49 18.39
N ALA A 275 -4.31 -5.23 18.83
CA ALA A 275 -4.17 -6.63 19.23
C ALA A 275 -3.91 -7.55 18.03
N GLY A 276 -4.47 -7.21 16.87
CA GLY A 276 -4.26 -7.94 15.61
C GLY A 276 -2.92 -7.63 14.93
N HIS A 277 -2.16 -6.65 15.42
CA HIS A 277 -0.97 -6.09 14.76
C HIS A 277 -1.27 -5.73 13.29
N GLY A 278 -1.75 -4.51 13.06
CA GLY A 278 -2.20 -3.96 11.76
C GLY A 278 -1.51 -4.46 10.47
N VAL A 279 -0.23 -4.81 10.53
CA VAL A 279 0.56 -5.40 9.42
C VAL A 279 0.00 -6.70 8.84
N HIS A 280 -0.78 -7.48 9.59
CA HIS A 280 -1.41 -8.69 9.03
C HIS A 280 -2.45 -8.35 7.95
N ASN A 281 -3.02 -7.14 7.98
CA ASN A 281 -3.86 -6.62 6.90
C ASN A 281 -3.88 -5.09 6.92
N ILE A 282 -2.85 -4.47 6.32
CA ILE A 282 -2.63 -3.03 6.44
C ILE A 282 -3.79 -2.20 5.87
N GLY A 283 -4.39 -2.62 4.76
CA GLY A 283 -5.52 -1.91 4.15
C GLY A 283 -6.76 -1.92 5.06
N PHE A 284 -7.09 -3.09 5.61
CA PHE A 284 -8.19 -3.23 6.55
C PHE A 284 -7.94 -2.46 7.86
N ALA A 285 -6.71 -2.52 8.38
CA ALA A 285 -6.31 -1.76 9.56
C ALA A 285 -6.47 -0.24 9.34
N MET A 286 -6.03 0.29 8.19
CA MET A 286 -6.23 1.71 7.88
C MET A 286 -7.71 2.07 7.78
N ALA A 287 -8.55 1.21 7.19
CA ALA A 287 -9.99 1.41 7.11
C ALA A 287 -10.64 1.50 8.50
N LEU A 288 -10.31 0.57 9.41
CA LEU A 288 -10.83 0.58 10.79
C LEU A 288 -10.41 1.86 11.54
N LEU A 289 -9.17 2.31 11.39
CA LEU A 289 -8.69 3.56 12.01
C LEU A 289 -9.39 4.79 11.41
N ALA A 290 -9.61 4.82 10.09
CA ALA A 290 -10.34 5.90 9.42
C ALA A 290 -11.78 5.99 9.93
N GLU A 291 -12.46 4.86 10.03
CA GLU A 291 -13.82 4.76 10.57
C GLU A 291 -13.87 5.23 12.02
N ALA A 292 -12.91 4.83 12.86
CA ALA A 292 -12.82 5.26 14.25
C ALA A 292 -12.58 6.77 14.39
N GLN A 293 -11.72 7.39 13.57
CA GLN A 293 -11.54 8.84 13.57
C GLN A 293 -12.80 9.58 13.09
N ASN A 294 -13.46 9.07 12.05
CA ASN A 294 -14.72 9.63 11.57
C ASN A 294 -15.81 9.55 12.65
N GLU A 295 -15.86 8.47 13.42
CA GLU A 295 -16.79 8.33 14.54
C GLU A 295 -16.46 9.31 15.67
N ALA A 296 -15.18 9.53 15.98
CA ALA A 296 -14.76 10.56 16.93
C ALA A 296 -15.25 11.96 16.53
N LEU A 297 -15.16 12.32 15.24
CA LEU A 297 -15.69 13.59 14.73
C LEU A 297 -17.21 13.71 14.90
N LYS A 298 -17.97 12.63 14.64
CA LYS A 298 -19.44 12.62 14.84
C LYS A 298 -19.79 12.78 16.32
N LEU A 299 -19.09 12.06 17.20
CA LEU A 299 -19.27 12.13 18.64
C LEU A 299 -18.95 13.53 19.17
N ALA A 300 -17.86 14.15 18.71
CA ALA A 300 -17.51 15.53 19.04
C ALA A 300 -18.63 16.49 18.64
N LYS A 301 -19.14 16.39 17.41
CA LYS A 301 -20.25 17.21 16.92
C LYS A 301 -21.52 17.03 17.76
N ALA A 302 -21.90 15.80 18.09
CA ALA A 302 -23.05 15.49 18.93
C ALA A 302 -22.87 15.99 20.39
N ALA A 303 -21.63 16.04 20.86
CA ALA A 303 -21.27 16.56 22.17
C ALA A 303 -21.12 18.09 22.21
N GLY A 304 -21.18 18.78 21.07
CA GLY A 304 -20.93 20.22 20.97
C GLY A 304 -19.45 20.61 21.10
N LEU A 305 -18.53 19.65 20.85
CA LEU A 305 -17.10 19.86 20.88
C LEU A 305 -16.56 20.14 19.48
N LYS A 306 -15.59 21.05 19.39
CA LYS A 306 -14.76 21.20 18.20
C LYS A 306 -13.58 20.23 18.31
N LEU A 307 -13.52 19.25 17.41
CA LEU A 307 -12.42 18.30 17.28
C LEU A 307 -11.81 18.44 15.88
N GLU A 308 -10.48 18.50 15.82
CA GLU A 308 -9.72 18.46 14.56
C GLU A 308 -8.87 17.18 14.56
N VAL A 309 -8.94 16.44 13.46
CA VAL A 309 -8.16 15.21 13.24
C VAL A 309 -7.49 15.29 11.86
N SER A 310 -6.34 14.65 11.74
CA SER A 310 -5.58 14.51 10.48
C SER A 310 -6.32 13.65 9.45
N GLY A 311 -7.23 12.79 9.89
CA GLY A 311 -7.83 11.75 9.07
C GLY A 311 -6.85 10.59 8.82
N VAL A 312 -7.31 9.60 8.06
CA VAL A 312 -6.49 8.47 7.61
C VAL A 312 -6.59 8.38 6.07
N PRO A 313 -5.93 9.29 5.33
CA PRO A 313 -6.02 9.34 3.87
C PRO A 313 -5.55 8.03 3.20
N GLU A 314 -4.65 7.29 3.85
CA GLU A 314 -4.14 6.01 3.36
C GLU A 314 -5.25 4.98 3.19
N ALA A 315 -6.29 5.00 4.04
CA ALA A 315 -7.41 4.08 3.94
C ALA A 315 -8.13 4.20 2.59
N GLN A 316 -8.44 5.42 2.18
CA GLN A 316 -9.11 5.68 0.91
C GLN A 316 -8.21 5.34 -0.28
N VAL A 317 -6.94 5.71 -0.20
CA VAL A 317 -5.96 5.50 -1.27
C VAL A 317 -5.65 4.01 -1.48
N MET A 318 -5.48 3.25 -0.40
CA MET A 318 -5.26 1.80 -0.46
C MET A 318 -6.50 1.05 -0.94
N LYS A 319 -7.70 1.51 -0.58
CA LYS A 319 -8.96 0.94 -1.07
C LYS A 319 -9.17 1.22 -2.57
N ALA A 320 -8.84 2.42 -3.01
CA ALA A 320 -9.01 2.83 -4.40
C ALA A 320 -7.98 2.18 -5.32
N ASN A 321 -6.76 1.91 -4.85
CA ASN A 321 -5.66 1.43 -5.69
C ASN A 321 -4.81 0.38 -4.93
N GLU A 322 -4.91 -0.88 -5.36
CA GLU A 322 -4.20 -2.00 -4.74
C GLU A 322 -2.67 -1.83 -4.72
N CYS A 323 -2.11 -1.06 -5.67
CA CYS A 323 -0.68 -0.80 -5.72
C CYS A 323 -0.21 -0.03 -4.49
N ARG A 324 -1.09 0.76 -3.86
CA ARG A 324 -0.79 1.59 -2.69
C ARG A 324 -0.73 0.80 -1.39
N LEU A 325 -1.13 -0.47 -1.41
CA LEU A 325 -0.87 -1.40 -0.30
C LEU A 325 0.63 -1.63 -0.13
N CYS A 326 1.39 -1.63 -1.22
CA CYS A 326 2.85 -1.88 -1.21
C CYS A 326 3.65 -0.60 -1.47
N HIS A 327 3.20 0.22 -2.43
CA HIS A 327 3.81 1.51 -2.76
C HIS A 327 3.14 2.63 -1.97
N LEU A 328 3.51 2.74 -0.69
CA LEU A 328 2.99 3.78 0.21
C LEU A 328 3.16 5.18 -0.39
N GLU A 329 4.36 5.46 -0.92
CA GLU A 329 4.65 6.67 -1.68
C GLU A 329 5.30 6.31 -3.03
N PRO A 330 4.69 6.70 -4.18
CA PRO A 330 5.34 6.55 -5.47
C PRO A 330 6.56 7.47 -5.60
N PRO A 331 7.57 7.11 -6.42
CA PRO A 331 8.71 7.97 -6.68
C PRO A 331 8.28 9.40 -7.07
N THR A 332 8.80 10.40 -6.38
CA THR A 332 8.50 11.80 -6.68
C THR A 332 9.49 12.43 -7.66
N ALA A 333 10.60 11.74 -7.91
CA ALA A 333 11.65 12.17 -8.81
C ALA A 333 11.18 12.28 -10.27
N THR A 334 11.89 13.12 -11.03
CA THR A 334 11.77 13.12 -12.50
C THR A 334 12.54 11.94 -13.04
N LEU A 335 11.85 11.08 -13.79
CA LEU A 335 12.38 9.89 -14.43
C LEU A 335 12.65 10.15 -15.92
N SER A 336 13.18 9.16 -16.64
CA SER A 336 13.26 9.20 -18.11
C SER A 336 12.20 8.28 -18.71
N PHE A 337 11.44 8.77 -19.69
CA PHE A 337 10.48 8.00 -20.47
C PHE A 337 10.67 8.32 -21.95
N ALA A 338 10.93 7.29 -22.77
CA ALA A 338 11.22 7.44 -24.20
C ALA A 338 12.31 8.50 -24.51
N GLY A 339 13.35 8.57 -23.67
CA GLY A 339 14.44 9.54 -23.81
C GLY A 339 14.10 10.97 -23.38
N LYS A 340 12.90 11.23 -22.86
CA LYS A 340 12.46 12.54 -22.38
C LYS A 340 12.28 12.56 -20.86
N PRO A 341 12.49 13.71 -20.19
CA PRO A 341 12.23 13.84 -18.75
C PRO A 341 10.73 13.68 -18.46
N PHE A 342 10.40 12.83 -17.49
CA PHE A 342 9.04 12.51 -17.05
C PHE A 342 8.89 12.81 -15.55
N PRO A 343 8.20 13.90 -15.17
CA PRO A 343 8.00 14.24 -13.76
C PRO A 343 6.98 13.28 -13.13
N HIS A 344 7.43 12.16 -12.59
CA HIS A 344 6.55 11.07 -12.15
C HIS A 344 5.63 11.48 -10.99
N GLY A 345 6.14 12.18 -9.98
CA GLY A 345 5.35 12.58 -8.81
C GLY A 345 4.05 13.34 -9.14
N PRO A 346 4.09 14.41 -9.96
CA PRO A 346 2.88 15.07 -10.45
C PRO A 346 1.91 14.14 -11.20
N HIS A 347 2.40 13.29 -12.10
CA HIS A 347 1.55 12.36 -12.85
C HIS A 347 0.89 11.32 -11.94
N ALA A 348 1.66 10.74 -11.00
CA ALA A 348 1.15 9.76 -10.05
C ALA A 348 0.05 10.31 -9.12
N ARG A 349 0.00 11.64 -8.90
CA ARG A 349 -1.08 12.31 -8.17
C ARG A 349 -2.28 12.68 -9.05
N ALA A 350 -2.08 12.78 -10.36
CA ALA A 350 -3.11 13.17 -11.32
C ALA A 350 -3.94 11.98 -11.83
N VAL A 351 -3.51 10.74 -11.57
CA VAL A 351 -4.22 9.51 -11.95
C VAL A 351 -4.75 8.78 -10.72
N GLU A 352 -5.93 8.19 -10.83
CA GLU A 352 -6.51 7.36 -9.77
C GLU A 352 -5.86 5.97 -9.71
N GLN A 353 -5.56 5.41 -10.88
CA GLN A 353 -5.03 4.06 -11.03
C GLN A 353 -3.63 4.08 -11.63
N CYS A 354 -2.67 3.43 -10.98
CA CYS A 354 -1.31 3.26 -11.50
C CYS A 354 -1.32 2.44 -12.81
N THR A 355 -2.32 1.58 -12.99
CA THR A 355 -2.51 0.75 -14.19
C THR A 355 -2.88 1.56 -15.44
N ALA A 356 -3.14 2.86 -15.31
CA ALA A 356 -3.24 3.76 -16.46
C ALA A 356 -1.93 3.85 -17.26
N CYS A 357 -0.79 3.67 -16.59
CA CYS A 357 0.54 3.75 -17.21
C CYS A 357 1.40 2.51 -16.96
N HIS A 358 1.09 1.74 -15.92
CA HIS A 358 1.83 0.53 -15.55
C HIS A 358 1.00 -0.73 -15.79
N THR A 359 1.68 -1.86 -15.83
CA THR A 359 1.00 -3.15 -15.83
C THR A 359 0.28 -3.42 -14.51
N PRO A 360 -0.79 -4.23 -14.52
CA PRO A 360 -1.42 -4.70 -13.29
C PRO A 360 -0.45 -5.56 -12.48
N ARG A 361 -0.79 -5.81 -11.21
CA ARG A 361 0.03 -6.60 -10.29
C ARG A 361 0.39 -8.01 -10.80
N SER A 362 -0.45 -8.60 -11.66
CA SER A 362 -0.19 -9.91 -12.28
C SER A 362 1.00 -9.92 -13.25
N ASP A 363 1.38 -8.77 -13.80
CA ASP A 363 2.55 -8.59 -14.66
C ASP A 363 3.38 -7.40 -14.18
N HIS A 364 3.61 -7.32 -12.86
CA HIS A 364 4.19 -6.19 -12.16
C HIS A 364 5.52 -5.68 -12.75
N GLY A 365 5.75 -4.36 -12.65
CA GLY A 365 7.05 -3.74 -12.93
C GLY A 365 7.26 -3.28 -14.38
N LYS A 366 6.23 -3.31 -15.23
CA LYS A 366 6.30 -2.83 -16.60
C LYS A 366 5.47 -1.56 -16.80
N THR A 367 5.75 -0.88 -17.89
CA THR A 367 5.04 0.33 -18.32
C THR A 367 4.24 0.00 -19.57
N THR A 368 2.96 0.34 -19.57
CA THR A 368 2.02 0.19 -20.70
C THR A 368 1.90 1.47 -21.53
N LEU A 369 2.25 2.62 -20.93
CA LEU A 369 2.22 3.93 -21.57
C LEU A 369 3.17 3.98 -22.78
N LYS A 370 2.70 4.54 -23.91
CA LYS A 370 3.52 4.84 -25.10
C LYS A 370 3.64 6.35 -25.35
N PRO A 371 4.65 6.82 -26.11
CA PRO A 371 4.79 8.24 -26.44
C PRO A 371 3.54 8.85 -27.10
N GLU A 372 2.85 8.10 -27.96
CA GLU A 372 1.60 8.54 -28.57
C GLU A 372 0.44 8.76 -27.58
N ASP A 373 0.46 8.15 -26.39
CA ASP A 373 -0.60 8.28 -25.39
C ASP A 373 -0.59 9.61 -24.65
N CYS A 374 0.52 10.36 -24.66
CA CYS A 374 0.66 11.60 -23.91
C CYS A 374 -0.43 12.63 -24.28
N ALA A 375 -0.84 12.67 -25.54
CA ALA A 375 -1.85 13.60 -26.04
C ALA A 375 -3.24 13.40 -25.39
N ARG A 376 -3.53 12.18 -24.91
CA ARG A 376 -4.82 11.83 -24.29
C ARG A 376 -5.08 12.60 -22.99
N CYS A 377 -4.02 12.89 -22.23
CA CYS A 377 -4.10 13.62 -20.96
C CYS A 377 -3.67 15.09 -21.10
N HIS A 378 -2.76 15.39 -22.03
CA HIS A 378 -2.24 16.76 -22.21
C HIS A 378 -3.01 17.61 -23.24
N GLY A 379 -4.15 17.14 -23.74
CA GLY A 379 -5.03 17.95 -24.62
C GLY A 379 -4.34 18.44 -25.90
N GLY A 380 -3.37 17.67 -26.41
CA GLY A 380 -2.56 18.06 -27.56
C GLY A 380 -1.57 19.20 -27.30
N VAL A 381 -1.24 19.49 -26.04
CA VAL A 381 -0.06 20.29 -25.68
C VAL A 381 1.17 19.39 -25.72
N GLU A 382 2.18 19.79 -26.50
CA GLU A 382 3.41 19.02 -26.61
C GLU A 382 4.20 19.04 -25.29
N MET A 383 4.53 17.85 -24.80
CA MET A 383 5.25 17.65 -23.54
C MET A 383 6.46 16.72 -23.73
N PRO A 384 7.60 16.98 -23.05
CA PRO A 384 7.94 18.22 -22.36
C PRO A 384 7.90 19.40 -23.34
N HIS A 385 7.52 20.58 -22.86
CA HIS A 385 7.38 21.77 -23.70
C HIS A 385 8.65 22.00 -24.55
N PRO A 386 8.52 22.19 -25.88
CA PRO A 386 9.66 22.39 -26.75
C PRO A 386 10.42 23.69 -26.43
N ALA A 387 11.67 23.78 -26.87
CA ALA A 387 12.47 24.99 -26.72
C ALA A 387 11.75 26.16 -27.40
N GLY A 388 11.50 27.24 -26.64
CA GLY A 388 10.75 28.39 -27.13
C GLY A 388 9.22 28.27 -27.07
N PHE A 389 8.67 27.21 -26.45
CA PHE A 389 7.23 27.04 -26.23
C PHE A 389 6.54 28.29 -25.66
N ARG A 390 7.21 29.04 -24.78
CA ARG A 390 6.70 30.31 -24.23
C ARG A 390 6.29 31.32 -25.31
N ARG A 391 6.98 31.36 -26.46
CA ARG A 391 6.63 32.24 -27.58
C ARG A 391 5.34 31.81 -28.29
N GLN A 392 4.99 30.53 -28.20
CA GLN A 392 3.79 29.93 -28.78
C GLN A 392 2.70 29.68 -27.73
N ALA A 393 2.96 30.02 -26.46
CA ALA A 393 2.06 29.74 -25.36
C ALA A 393 0.69 30.40 -25.56
N LYS A 394 0.65 31.63 -26.09
CA LYS A 394 -0.61 32.34 -26.41
C LYS A 394 -1.47 31.57 -27.41
N ALA A 395 -0.92 31.23 -28.58
CA ALA A 395 -1.63 30.48 -29.61
C ALA A 395 -2.05 29.07 -29.13
N THR A 396 -1.21 28.44 -28.30
CA THR A 396 -1.54 27.14 -27.68
C THR A 396 -2.67 27.28 -26.67
N LEU A 397 -2.67 28.32 -25.82
CA LEU A 397 -3.73 28.65 -24.86
C LEU A 397 -5.06 28.95 -25.55
N GLU A 398 -5.05 29.71 -26.65
CA GLU A 398 -6.24 29.98 -27.45
C GLU A 398 -6.84 28.70 -28.05
N ARG A 399 -5.98 27.72 -28.39
CA ARG A 399 -6.40 26.43 -28.95
C ARG A 399 -6.92 25.44 -27.90
N VAL A 400 -6.24 25.30 -26.75
CA VAL A 400 -6.53 24.23 -25.77
C VAL A 400 -7.25 24.72 -24.50
N GLY A 401 -7.37 26.04 -24.32
CA GLY A 401 -7.97 26.67 -23.15
C GLY A 401 -7.06 26.68 -21.92
N VAL A 402 -7.32 27.62 -21.01
CA VAL A 402 -6.54 27.81 -19.77
C VAL A 402 -6.70 26.64 -18.79
N ALA A 403 -7.83 25.96 -18.83
CA ALA A 403 -8.11 24.79 -17.98
C ALA A 403 -7.09 23.68 -18.18
N ALA A 404 -6.66 23.43 -19.42
CA ALA A 404 -5.64 22.42 -19.75
C ALA A 404 -4.26 22.75 -19.17
N CYS A 405 -3.93 24.04 -19.06
CA CYS A 405 -2.69 24.49 -18.41
C CYS A 405 -2.79 24.38 -16.88
N ALA A 406 -3.96 24.71 -16.31
CA ALA A 406 -4.22 24.69 -14.88
C ALA A 406 -4.12 23.28 -14.27
N THR A 407 -4.40 22.24 -15.06
CA THR A 407 -4.30 20.83 -14.65
C THR A 407 -2.88 20.45 -14.18
N CYS A 408 -1.85 21.01 -14.81
CA CYS A 408 -0.45 20.73 -14.45
C CYS A 408 0.19 21.84 -13.61
N HIS A 409 -0.24 23.09 -13.79
CA HIS A 409 0.42 24.23 -13.15
C HIS A 409 -0.09 24.59 -11.75
N LYS A 410 -1.09 23.84 -11.22
CA LYS A 410 -1.88 24.12 -10.01
C LYS A 410 -2.51 25.53 -10.10
N GLY A 411 -3.80 25.65 -9.79
CA GLY A 411 -4.55 26.91 -9.89
C GLY A 411 -3.95 28.13 -9.16
N GLU A 412 -2.91 27.96 -8.36
CA GLU A 412 -2.10 28.99 -7.69
C GLU A 412 -1.39 29.99 -8.62
N ARG A 413 -1.40 29.79 -9.95
CA ARG A 413 -0.68 30.64 -10.92
C ARG A 413 -1.53 31.58 -11.77
N ALA A 414 -2.81 31.77 -11.45
CA ALA A 414 -3.59 32.80 -12.13
C ALA A 414 -2.99 34.21 -11.92
N GLU A 415 -2.30 34.43 -10.80
CA GLU A 415 -1.64 35.71 -10.46
C GLU A 415 -0.11 35.69 -10.64
N ALA A 416 0.51 34.50 -10.59
CA ALA A 416 1.95 34.35 -10.76
C ALA A 416 2.34 34.37 -12.25
N CYS A 417 2.78 35.53 -12.72
CA CYS A 417 3.14 35.78 -14.13
C CYS A 417 4.55 35.29 -14.49
N GLN A 418 5.46 35.19 -13.51
CA GLN A 418 6.88 34.84 -13.69
C GLN A 418 7.15 33.48 -14.40
N PRO A 419 6.34 32.42 -14.22
CA PRO A 419 6.54 31.15 -14.92
C PRO A 419 6.47 31.27 -16.45
N CYS A 420 5.66 32.22 -16.94
CA CYS A 420 5.49 32.52 -18.37
C CYS A 420 6.32 33.73 -18.81
N HIS A 421 6.50 34.73 -17.94
CA HIS A 421 7.23 35.97 -18.20
C HIS A 421 8.54 36.01 -17.41
N THR A 422 9.66 35.73 -18.07
CA THR A 422 10.99 35.72 -17.44
C THR A 422 11.73 37.04 -17.52
N THR A 423 11.16 38.03 -18.19
CA THR A 423 11.74 39.36 -18.36
C THR A 423 10.71 40.40 -17.95
N ALA A 424 11.15 41.43 -17.22
CA ALA A 424 10.32 42.59 -16.94
C ALA A 424 9.88 43.25 -18.26
N PRO A 425 8.62 43.68 -18.40
CA PRO A 425 8.17 44.39 -19.58
C PRO A 425 8.97 45.69 -19.77
N ALA A 426 9.16 46.10 -21.03
CA ALA A 426 9.72 47.41 -21.32
C ALA A 426 8.82 48.53 -20.82
N ASP A 427 9.39 49.72 -20.58
CA ASP A 427 8.61 50.92 -20.30
C ASP A 427 7.58 51.15 -21.41
N LYS A 428 6.39 51.63 -21.03
CA LYS A 428 5.29 51.92 -21.94
C LYS A 428 4.79 53.34 -21.73
N GLU A 429 4.06 53.86 -22.70
CA GLU A 429 3.34 55.11 -22.54
C GLU A 429 1.89 54.81 -22.18
N VAL A 430 1.38 55.42 -21.11
CA VAL A 430 -0.01 55.32 -20.68
C VAL A 430 -0.53 56.75 -20.55
N ASP A 431 -1.53 57.11 -21.35
CA ASP A 431 -2.14 58.46 -21.38
C ASP A 431 -1.13 59.62 -21.46
N GLY A 432 -0.09 59.48 -22.29
CA GLY A 432 0.91 60.54 -22.50
C GLY A 432 2.08 60.54 -21.51
N VAL A 433 2.13 59.58 -20.57
CA VAL A 433 3.22 59.47 -19.60
C VAL A 433 3.98 58.16 -19.73
N ARG A 434 5.31 58.28 -19.65
CA ARG A 434 6.23 57.14 -19.59
C ARG A 434 6.05 56.39 -18.26
N PHE A 435 5.44 55.22 -18.34
CA PHE A 435 5.29 54.27 -17.25
C PHE A 435 6.48 53.30 -17.24
N SER A 436 7.22 53.27 -16.12
CA SER A 436 8.33 52.32 -15.95
C SER A 436 7.92 51.10 -15.13
N HIS A 437 7.87 49.94 -15.79
CA HIS A 437 7.59 48.67 -15.13
C HIS A 437 8.67 48.31 -14.10
N ALA A 438 9.93 48.62 -14.38
CA ALA A 438 11.04 48.32 -13.47
C ALA A 438 10.90 49.06 -12.13
N LYS A 439 10.55 50.35 -12.16
CA LYS A 439 10.33 51.15 -10.93
C LYS A 439 9.09 50.72 -10.14
N HIS A 440 8.01 50.37 -10.82
CA HIS A 440 6.78 49.97 -10.13
C HIS A 440 6.90 48.56 -9.55
N LEU A 441 7.51 47.62 -10.28
CA LEU A 441 7.72 46.25 -9.81
C LEU A 441 8.80 46.15 -8.74
N SER A 442 9.62 47.18 -8.51
CA SER A 442 10.51 47.22 -7.34
C SER A 442 9.76 47.48 -6.03
N HIS A 443 8.52 47.97 -6.08
CA HIS A 443 7.70 48.11 -4.88
C HIS A 443 7.11 46.74 -4.48
N PRO A 444 7.31 46.27 -3.23
CA PRO A 444 6.98 44.90 -2.83
C PRO A 444 5.48 44.58 -2.90
N GLU A 445 4.62 45.58 -2.88
CA GLU A 445 3.16 45.44 -2.93
C GLU A 445 2.58 45.47 -4.35
N VAL A 446 3.35 45.93 -5.35
CA VAL A 446 2.85 46.02 -6.73
C VAL A 446 2.95 44.64 -7.39
N ARG A 447 1.84 44.22 -8.01
CA ARG A 447 1.71 42.95 -8.75
C ARG A 447 1.16 43.25 -10.15
N CYS A 448 1.48 42.38 -11.13
CA CYS A 448 1.04 42.58 -12.51
C CYS A 448 -0.49 42.67 -12.63
N VAL A 449 -1.21 41.87 -11.85
CA VAL A 449 -2.69 41.81 -11.83
C VAL A 449 -3.35 43.06 -11.23
N ALA A 450 -2.59 43.94 -10.58
CA ALA A 450 -3.11 45.21 -10.09
C ALA A 450 -3.38 46.22 -11.22
N CYS A 451 -2.68 46.07 -12.36
CA CYS A 451 -2.78 46.98 -13.49
C CYS A 451 -3.21 46.30 -14.78
N HIS A 452 -3.04 44.97 -14.87
CA HIS A 452 -3.40 44.18 -16.04
C HIS A 452 -4.46 43.15 -15.69
N SER A 453 -5.40 42.93 -16.60
CA SER A 453 -6.34 41.82 -16.49
C SER A 453 -5.61 40.49 -16.58
N ALA A 454 -6.07 39.56 -15.74
CA ALA A 454 -5.82 38.14 -15.91
C ALA A 454 -6.64 37.59 -17.10
N TRP A 455 -6.53 36.29 -17.35
CA TRP A 455 -7.37 35.61 -18.34
C TRP A 455 -8.86 35.75 -18.00
N PRO A 456 -9.78 35.85 -19.01
CA PRO A 456 -9.56 35.61 -20.44
C PRO A 456 -8.95 36.79 -21.23
N ASP A 457 -9.08 38.02 -20.74
CA ASP A 457 -8.59 39.23 -21.41
C ASP A 457 -7.13 39.55 -21.06
N HIS A 458 -6.27 38.54 -21.04
CA HIS A 458 -4.91 38.62 -20.48
C HIS A 458 -4.09 39.82 -21.02
N GLY A 459 -3.53 40.61 -20.09
CA GLY A 459 -2.56 41.66 -20.39
C GLY A 459 -3.16 43.02 -20.78
N ARG A 460 -4.50 43.14 -20.85
CA ARG A 460 -5.16 44.44 -21.04
C ARG A 460 -4.95 45.31 -19.80
N VAL A 461 -4.60 46.58 -20.01
CA VAL A 461 -4.49 47.55 -18.91
C VAL A 461 -5.90 47.84 -18.37
N THR A 462 -6.09 47.66 -17.06
CA THR A 462 -7.37 47.83 -16.35
C THR A 462 -7.42 49.10 -15.50
N VAL A 463 -6.30 49.81 -15.39
CA VAL A 463 -6.16 51.05 -14.61
C VAL A 463 -6.20 52.27 -15.52
N GLY A 464 -6.79 53.36 -15.04
CA GLY A 464 -6.77 54.68 -15.66
C GLY A 464 -6.24 55.76 -14.71
N LYS A 465 -6.32 57.03 -15.11
CA LYS A 465 -5.79 58.17 -14.35
C LYS A 465 -6.25 58.21 -12.89
N ALA A 466 -7.53 57.92 -12.62
CA ALA A 466 -8.07 57.93 -11.26
C ALA A 466 -7.41 56.87 -10.35
N GLN A 467 -7.18 55.66 -10.86
CA GLN A 467 -6.48 54.60 -10.11
C GLN A 467 -5.00 54.91 -9.92
N CYS A 468 -4.37 55.56 -10.91
CA CYS A 468 -2.98 56.01 -10.78
C CYS A 468 -2.85 57.03 -9.63
N THR A 469 -3.72 58.04 -9.62
CA THR A 469 -3.77 59.04 -8.55
C THR A 469 -3.99 58.40 -7.17
N ALA A 470 -4.88 57.41 -7.08
CA ALA A 470 -5.13 56.70 -5.81
C ALA A 470 -3.89 55.94 -5.30
N CYS A 471 -3.20 55.20 -6.18
CA CYS A 471 -1.97 54.49 -5.81
C CYS A 471 -0.81 55.44 -5.45
N HIS A 472 -0.79 56.64 -6.03
CA HIS A 472 0.21 57.68 -5.77
C HIS A 472 -0.22 58.66 -4.67
N GLY A 473 -1.11 58.26 -3.77
CA GLY A 473 -1.43 59.03 -2.56
C GLY A 473 -2.18 60.35 -2.82
N GLY A 474 -2.98 60.40 -3.88
CA GLY A 474 -3.76 61.59 -4.25
C GLY A 474 -3.05 62.55 -5.20
N VAL A 475 -1.77 62.30 -5.51
CA VAL A 475 -1.02 63.07 -6.52
C VAL A 475 -1.55 62.74 -7.91
N ALA A 476 -1.99 63.76 -8.65
CA ALA A 476 -2.51 63.57 -10.01
C ALA A 476 -1.43 62.96 -10.93
N MET A 477 -1.71 61.76 -11.45
CA MET A 477 -0.81 61.02 -12.34
C MET A 477 -1.56 60.62 -13.63
N PRO A 478 -1.11 61.03 -14.83
CA PRO A 478 -0.03 61.97 -15.16
C PRO A 478 -0.06 63.29 -14.39
N HIS A 479 1.13 63.82 -14.07
CA HIS A 479 1.21 65.19 -13.59
C HIS A 479 0.64 66.16 -14.64
N PRO A 480 -0.13 67.16 -14.21
CA PRO A 480 -0.60 68.24 -15.09
C PRO A 480 0.57 68.95 -15.81
N GLY A 481 0.30 69.57 -16.98
CA GLY A 481 1.33 70.25 -17.76
C GLY A 481 1.98 71.44 -17.04
N ASP A 482 1.25 72.05 -16.09
CA ASP A 482 1.66 73.13 -15.19
C ASP A 482 2.24 72.62 -13.86
N TRP A 483 2.48 71.31 -13.72
CA TRP A 483 2.93 70.73 -12.45
C TRP A 483 4.23 71.34 -11.93
N ALA A 484 5.18 71.70 -12.79
CA ALA A 484 6.41 72.35 -12.33
C ALA A 484 6.14 73.68 -11.59
N GLU A 485 5.05 74.37 -11.93
CA GLU A 485 4.65 75.63 -11.33
C GLU A 485 3.74 75.42 -10.11
N THR A 486 2.88 74.40 -10.12
CA THR A 486 1.91 74.11 -9.06
C THR A 486 2.44 73.15 -7.98
N HIS A 487 3.50 72.41 -8.28
CA HIS A 487 4.17 71.45 -7.39
C HIS A 487 4.56 72.04 -6.02
N PRO A 488 5.15 73.26 -5.92
CA PRO A 488 5.52 73.82 -4.63
C PRO A 488 4.34 74.10 -3.70
N ALA A 489 3.20 74.52 -4.25
CA ALA A 489 1.98 74.77 -3.47
C ALA A 489 1.34 73.45 -3.01
N PHE A 490 1.29 72.46 -3.92
CA PHE A 490 0.77 71.14 -3.61
C PHE A 490 1.57 70.45 -2.49
N ALA A 491 2.90 70.54 -2.52
CA ALA A 491 3.80 69.96 -1.52
C ALA A 491 3.59 70.57 -0.11
N ARG A 492 3.30 71.88 -0.04
CA ARG A 492 2.98 72.57 1.22
C ARG A 492 1.64 72.13 1.82
N GLU A 493 0.63 71.93 0.96
CA GLU A 493 -0.72 71.59 1.41
C GLU A 493 -0.86 70.11 1.80
N ASN A 494 -0.13 69.21 1.12
CA ASN A 494 -0.32 67.76 1.25
C ASN A 494 0.85 67.04 1.95
N GLY A 495 1.90 67.78 2.32
CA GLY A 495 3.13 67.23 2.89
C GLY A 495 4.02 66.53 1.85
N VAL A 496 5.28 66.31 2.21
CA VAL A 496 6.32 65.79 1.30
C VAL A 496 6.56 64.28 1.42
N ASP A 497 6.01 63.64 2.45
CA ASP A 497 6.23 62.22 2.77
C ASP A 497 5.81 61.28 1.63
N SER A 498 4.75 61.65 0.90
CA SER A 498 4.26 60.87 -0.24
C SER A 498 5.20 60.96 -1.46
N CYS A 499 5.99 62.03 -1.56
CA CYS A 499 6.90 62.29 -2.68
C CYS A 499 8.18 61.45 -2.60
N GLU A 500 8.62 61.06 -1.40
CA GLU A 500 9.83 60.23 -1.18
C GLU A 500 9.75 58.90 -1.94
N LYS A 501 8.54 58.34 -2.06
CA LYS A 501 8.27 57.09 -2.78
C LYS A 501 8.61 57.17 -4.27
N CYS A 502 8.67 58.37 -4.86
CA CYS A 502 8.92 58.60 -6.28
C CYS A 502 10.28 59.27 -6.57
N HIS A 503 10.80 60.09 -5.64
CA HIS A 503 12.06 60.83 -5.78
C HIS A 503 13.29 60.11 -5.19
N ALA A 504 13.14 58.86 -4.77
CA ALA A 504 14.20 58.00 -4.25
C ALA A 504 15.38 57.87 -5.26
N GLY A 505 16.41 58.70 -5.07
CA GLY A 505 17.56 58.80 -5.96
C GLY A 505 18.26 60.17 -6.03
N GLY A 506 17.75 61.21 -5.36
CA GLY A 506 18.47 62.49 -5.30
C GLY A 506 17.85 63.62 -4.46
N MET A 507 16.65 63.44 -3.92
CA MET A 507 15.98 64.46 -3.09
C MET A 507 15.30 63.74 -1.92
N SER A 508 15.89 63.81 -0.72
CA SER A 508 15.30 63.26 0.50
C SER A 508 14.11 64.12 0.97
N GLY A 509 13.25 63.61 1.86
CA GLY A 509 12.22 64.42 2.51
C GLY A 509 12.78 65.65 3.23
N GLU A 510 14.03 65.58 3.72
CA GLU A 510 14.76 66.76 4.23
C GLU A 510 15.02 67.81 3.15
N PHE A 511 15.40 67.41 1.93
CA PHE A 511 15.59 68.34 0.81
C PHE A 511 14.26 68.99 0.40
N CYS A 512 13.20 68.20 0.32
CA CYS A 512 11.86 68.69 -0.02
C CYS A 512 11.31 69.62 1.08
N GLY A 513 11.44 69.25 2.35
CA GLY A 513 11.05 70.07 3.49
C GLY A 513 11.81 71.39 3.57
N ALA A 514 13.12 71.39 3.27
CA ALA A 514 13.92 72.61 3.23
C ALA A 514 13.51 73.59 2.11
N CYS A 515 13.02 73.09 0.96
CA CYS A 515 12.57 73.93 -0.14
C CYS A 515 11.10 74.36 -0.04
N HIS A 516 10.26 73.53 0.57
CA HIS A 516 8.81 73.72 0.55
C HIS A 516 8.22 74.18 1.89
N GLY A 517 8.90 74.00 3.02
CA GLY A 517 8.50 74.55 4.32
C GLY A 517 7.67 73.58 5.15
#